data_AF-A0A2G4F2J2-F1
#
_entry.id   AF-A0A2G4F2J2-F1
#
_cell.length_a   1.000
_cell.length_b   1.000
_cell.length_c   1.000
_cell.angle_alpha   90.00
_cell.angle_beta   90.00
_cell.angle_gamma   90.00
#
_symmetry.space_group_name_H-M   'P 1'
#
loop_
_entity.id
_entity.type
_entity.pdbx_description
1 polymer ?
#
loop_
_entity_poly.entity_id
_entity_poly.type
_entity_poly.pdbx_seq_one_letter_code
_entity_poly.pdbx_strand_id
1 'polypeptide(L)'
;MPEFIEWLNSDQIKSLHPLEFAAEAHLRFVSIHPFRDGNGRLLMNLLLLRAGYPILIVSSQVRAAYIDAIAQAQQNDSGIHPLLDLIVDAARYSLIETLQILATASDSQSQGLPFYQEMIAVLQQ
;
A
#
# COMPACT_ATOMS: atom_id res chain seq x y z
N MET A 1 -7.10 12.31 17.65
CA MET A 1 -6.87 10.84 17.79
C MET A 1 -8.18 10.06 17.97
N PRO A 2 -9.08 10.38 18.92
CA PRO A 2 -10.37 9.66 19.03
C PRO A 2 -11.20 9.73 17.76
N GLU A 3 -11.32 10.93 17.17
CA GLU A 3 -12.01 11.16 15.89
C GLU A 3 -11.44 10.33 14.74
N PHE A 4 -10.10 10.17 14.70
CA PHE A 4 -9.45 9.32 13.69
C PHE A 4 -9.84 7.85 13.87
N ILE A 5 -9.88 7.35 15.11
CA ILE A 5 -10.25 5.96 15.39
C ILE A 5 -11.71 5.73 15.03
N GLU A 6 -12.59 6.66 15.38
CA GLU A 6 -14.02 6.60 15.02
C GLU A 6 -14.19 6.58 13.50
N TRP A 7 -13.54 7.50 12.80
CA TRP A 7 -13.54 7.55 11.34
C TRP A 7 -13.00 6.26 10.71
N LEU A 8 -11.86 5.73 11.20
CA LEU A 8 -11.24 4.49 10.70
C LEU A 8 -12.16 3.27 10.85
N ASN A 9 -13.07 3.31 11.82
CA ASN A 9 -14.03 2.24 12.08
C ASN A 9 -15.40 2.46 11.43
N SER A 10 -15.62 3.57 10.74
CA SER A 10 -16.89 3.87 10.05
C SER A 10 -17.12 2.95 8.85
N ASP A 11 -18.39 2.66 8.55
CA ASP A 11 -18.77 1.83 7.39
C ASP A 11 -18.45 2.53 6.06
N GLN A 12 -18.55 3.86 6.04
CA GLN A 12 -18.22 4.67 4.86
C GLN A 12 -16.80 4.37 4.38
N ILE A 13 -15.80 4.45 5.27
CA ILE A 13 -14.41 4.25 4.83
C ILE A 13 -14.09 2.78 4.54
N LYS A 14 -14.75 1.85 5.25
CA LYS A 14 -14.60 0.40 5.03
C LYS A 14 -15.18 -0.08 3.70
N SER A 15 -16.07 0.70 3.08
CA SER A 15 -16.59 0.41 1.73
C SER A 15 -15.63 0.77 0.59
N LEU A 16 -14.54 1.50 0.87
CA LEU A 16 -13.51 1.80 -0.13
C LEU A 16 -12.73 0.55 -0.54
N HIS A 17 -12.09 0.62 -1.70
CA HIS A 17 -11.11 -0.40 -2.08
C HIS A 17 -9.97 -0.47 -1.04
N PRO A 18 -9.43 -1.65 -0.69
CA PRO A 18 -8.42 -1.76 0.39
C PRO A 18 -7.19 -0.85 0.24
N LEU A 19 -6.73 -0.63 -1.00
CA LEU A 19 -5.62 0.30 -1.29
C LEU A 19 -6.01 1.76 -1.01
N GLU A 20 -7.22 2.17 -1.40
CA GLU A 20 -7.73 3.51 -1.14
C GLU A 20 -7.94 3.73 0.36
N PHE A 21 -8.54 2.75 1.04
CA PHE A 21 -8.72 2.77 2.49
C PHE A 21 -7.37 2.93 3.22
N ALA A 22 -6.37 2.13 2.84
CA ALA A 22 -5.05 2.20 3.44
C ALA A 22 -4.34 3.54 3.14
N ALA A 23 -4.50 4.09 1.93
CA ALA A 23 -3.94 5.38 1.53
C ALA A 23 -4.58 6.55 2.30
N GLU A 24 -5.90 6.56 2.44
CA GLU A 24 -6.64 7.55 3.23
C GLU A 24 -6.26 7.49 4.71
N ALA A 25 -6.25 6.28 5.28
CA ALA A 25 -5.86 6.08 6.67
C ALA A 25 -4.42 6.52 6.91
N HIS A 26 -3.52 6.20 5.98
CA HIS A 26 -2.14 6.66 6.00
C HIS A 26 -2.05 8.18 6.01
N LEU A 27 -2.68 8.87 5.05
CA LEU A 27 -2.65 10.32 4.89
C LEU A 27 -3.18 11.03 6.15
N ARG A 28 -4.34 10.60 6.66
CA ARG A 28 -4.92 11.19 7.86
C ARG A 28 -4.06 10.94 9.10
N PHE A 29 -3.49 9.75 9.24
CA PHE A 29 -2.64 9.43 10.38
C PHE A 29 -1.32 10.19 10.38
N VAL A 30 -0.67 10.33 9.22
CA VAL A 30 0.55 11.16 9.12
C VAL A 30 0.23 12.62 9.38
N SER A 31 -0.92 13.12 8.94
CA SER A 31 -1.31 14.53 9.15
C SER A 31 -1.47 14.89 10.62
N ILE A 32 -1.94 13.96 11.45
CA ILE A 32 -2.11 14.16 12.90
C ILE A 32 -0.77 14.11 13.65
N HIS A 33 0.27 13.51 13.08
CA HIS A 33 1.60 13.34 13.68
C HIS A 33 1.59 12.88 15.17
N PRO A 34 0.93 11.75 15.51
CA PRO A 34 0.71 11.35 16.91
C PRO A 34 1.98 10.88 17.63
N PHE A 35 3.01 10.40 16.90
CA PHE A 35 4.31 10.02 17.48
C PHE A 35 5.48 10.74 16.79
N ARG A 36 6.66 10.58 17.37
CA ARG A 36 7.89 11.26 16.93
C ARG A 36 8.45 10.75 15.60
N ASP A 37 8.25 9.47 15.25
CA ASP A 37 8.67 8.88 13.98
C ASP A 37 7.86 7.61 13.65
N GLY A 38 7.90 7.15 12.40
CA GLY A 38 7.34 5.87 11.95
C GLY A 38 5.81 5.86 11.73
N ASN A 39 5.15 6.99 11.95
CA ASN A 39 3.70 7.11 12.09
C ASN A 39 2.90 6.40 10.97
N GLY A 40 3.10 6.77 9.72
CA GLY A 40 2.16 6.37 8.67
C GLY A 40 2.38 4.99 8.07
N ARG A 41 3.64 4.56 7.88
CA ARG A 41 3.95 3.36 7.09
C ARG A 41 3.53 2.08 7.78
N LEU A 42 3.63 2.03 9.11
CA LEU A 42 3.25 0.84 9.89
C LEU A 42 1.74 0.61 9.83
N LEU A 43 0.94 1.66 10.00
CA LEU A 43 -0.52 1.56 9.94
C LEU A 43 -1.00 1.13 8.55
N MET A 44 -0.47 1.76 7.50
CA MET A 44 -0.82 1.42 6.11
C MET A 44 -0.59 -0.07 5.85
N ASN A 45 0.59 -0.58 6.18
CA ASN A 45 0.92 -1.99 5.99
C ASN A 45 0.08 -2.92 6.87
N LEU A 46 -0.28 -2.52 8.09
CA LEU A 46 -1.20 -3.30 8.92
C LEU A 46 -2.58 -3.45 8.27
N LEU A 47 -3.13 -2.38 7.71
CA LEU A 47 -4.44 -2.42 7.04
C LEU A 47 -4.40 -3.30 5.79
N LEU A 48 -3.34 -3.17 4.99
CA LEU A 48 -3.14 -3.96 3.77
C LEU A 48 -2.96 -5.45 4.07
N LEU A 49 -2.16 -5.80 5.08
CA LEU A 49 -2.01 -7.19 5.53
C LEU A 49 -3.34 -7.79 5.96
N ARG A 50 -4.19 -7.04 6.67
CA ARG A 50 -5.54 -7.50 7.05
C ARG A 50 -6.47 -7.72 5.86
N ALA A 51 -6.20 -7.05 4.74
CA ALA A 51 -6.93 -7.20 3.49
C ALA A 51 -6.32 -8.26 2.54
N GLY A 52 -5.25 -8.96 2.95
CA GLY A 52 -4.60 -9.99 2.14
C GLY A 52 -3.56 -9.47 1.14
N TYR A 53 -3.15 -8.20 1.25
CA TYR A 53 -2.08 -7.63 0.44
C TYR A 53 -0.70 -7.94 1.04
N PRO A 54 0.36 -8.03 0.22
CA PRO A 54 1.73 -8.10 0.72
C PRO A 54 2.13 -6.82 1.45
N ILE A 55 3.24 -6.87 2.18
CA ILE A 55 3.85 -5.66 2.77
C ILE A 55 4.35 -4.77 1.64
N LEU A 56 3.93 -3.51 1.64
CA LEU A 56 4.40 -2.51 0.69
C LEU A 56 5.70 -1.88 1.19
N ILE A 57 6.68 -1.82 0.28
CA ILE A 57 7.96 -1.15 0.51
C ILE A 57 7.99 0.11 -0.35
N VAL A 58 7.88 1.27 0.30
CA VAL A 58 8.11 2.56 -0.37
C VAL A 58 9.62 2.76 -0.51
N SER A 59 10.13 2.58 -1.73
CA SER A 59 11.56 2.70 -2.05
C SER A 59 12.10 4.10 -1.72
N SER A 60 13.36 4.17 -1.31
CA SER A 60 14.06 5.44 -1.09
C SER A 60 14.14 6.29 -2.36
N GLN A 61 14.08 5.67 -3.54
CA GLN A 61 14.11 6.36 -4.84
C GLN A 61 12.87 7.21 -5.09
N VAL A 62 11.70 6.78 -4.59
CA VAL A 62 10.43 7.50 -4.75
C VAL A 62 10.09 8.38 -3.55
N ARG A 63 11.01 8.51 -2.58
CA ARG A 63 10.77 9.22 -1.32
C ARG A 63 10.37 10.68 -1.53
N ALA A 64 11.01 11.37 -2.48
CA ALA A 64 10.69 12.77 -2.78
C ALA A 64 9.25 12.89 -3.29
N ALA A 65 8.90 12.14 -4.33
CA ALA A 65 7.54 12.10 -4.89
C ALA A 65 6.48 11.72 -3.84
N TYR A 66 6.81 10.79 -2.95
CA TYR A 66 5.92 10.39 -1.85
C TYR A 66 5.66 11.51 -0.84
N ILE A 67 6.70 12.24 -0.44
CA ILE A 67 6.55 13.40 0.46
C ILE A 67 5.76 14.51 -0.25
N ASP A 68 6.05 14.76 -1.51
CA ASP A 68 5.35 15.77 -2.31
C ASP A 68 3.86 15.41 -2.48
N ALA A 69 3.54 14.13 -2.71
CA ALA A 69 2.16 13.65 -2.81
C ALA A 69 1.38 13.85 -1.50
N ILE A 70 2.02 13.58 -0.34
CA ILE A 70 1.41 13.86 0.97
C ILE A 70 1.17 15.36 1.14
N ALA A 71 2.17 16.19 0.83
CA ALA A 71 2.06 17.64 0.97
C ALA A 71 0.96 18.22 0.07
N GLN A 72 0.85 17.75 -1.18
CA GLN A 72 -0.20 18.14 -2.11
C GLN A 72 -1.59 17.75 -1.59
N ALA A 73 -1.75 16.51 -1.11
CA ALA A 73 -3.02 16.04 -0.58
C ALA A 73 -3.45 16.79 0.70
N GLN A 74 -2.50 17.34 1.46
CA GLN A 74 -2.79 18.18 2.64
C GLN A 74 -3.15 19.63 2.29
N GLN A 75 -2.65 20.18 1.17
CA GLN A 75 -2.74 21.61 0.88
C GLN A 75 -3.82 21.99 -0.13
N ASN A 76 -4.08 21.15 -1.13
CA ASN A 76 -4.73 21.60 -2.37
C ASN A 76 -6.10 21.00 -2.65
N ASP A 77 -6.67 20.20 -1.74
CA ASP A 77 -7.91 19.43 -1.95
C ASP A 77 -7.89 18.57 -3.25
N SER A 78 -6.70 18.40 -3.85
CA SER A 78 -6.45 17.68 -5.10
C SER A 78 -6.63 16.16 -4.97
N GLY A 79 -7.11 15.72 -3.80
CA GLY A 79 -7.36 14.33 -3.48
C GLY A 79 -6.08 13.52 -3.24
N ILE A 80 -6.29 12.25 -2.91
CA ILE A 80 -5.22 11.30 -2.60
C ILE A 80 -4.53 10.73 -3.84
N HIS A 81 -4.96 11.07 -5.06
CA HIS A 81 -4.59 10.33 -6.27
C HIS A 81 -3.07 10.19 -6.48
N PRO A 82 -2.24 11.25 -6.35
CA PRO A 82 -0.79 11.09 -6.49
C PRO A 82 -0.18 10.12 -5.45
N LEU A 83 -0.72 10.12 -4.23
CA LEU A 83 -0.28 9.20 -3.18
C LEU A 83 -0.79 7.78 -3.44
N LEU A 84 -2.03 7.65 -3.90
CA LEU A 84 -2.65 6.37 -4.24
C LEU A 84 -1.90 5.69 -5.38
N ASP A 85 -1.52 6.42 -6.44
CA ASP A 85 -0.76 5.89 -7.56
C ASP A 85 0.57 5.28 -7.10
N LEU A 86 1.31 6.00 -6.23
CA LEU A 86 2.54 5.49 -5.64
C LEU A 86 2.32 4.23 -4.78
N ILE A 87 1.20 4.15 -4.07
CA ILE A 87 0.82 2.99 -3.25
C ILE A 87 0.42 1.80 -4.13
N VAL A 88 -0.31 2.05 -5.22
CA VAL A 88 -0.69 1.03 -6.21
C VAL A 88 0.55 0.45 -6.88
N ASP A 89 1.49 1.30 -7.29
CA ASP A 89 2.76 0.86 -7.86
C ASP A 89 3.56 0.03 -6.86
N ALA A 90 3.70 0.50 -5.61
CA ALA A 90 4.37 -0.26 -4.56
C ALA A 90 3.70 -1.62 -4.31
N ALA A 91 2.36 -1.69 -4.31
CA ALA A 91 1.62 -2.93 -4.15
C ALA A 91 1.89 -3.90 -5.31
N ARG A 92 1.89 -3.40 -6.56
CA ARG A 92 2.23 -4.18 -7.76
C ARG A 92 3.64 -4.73 -7.68
N TYR A 93 4.63 -3.91 -7.32
CA TYR A 93 6.02 -4.35 -7.17
C TYR A 93 6.16 -5.43 -6.10
N SER A 94 5.59 -5.23 -4.91
CA SER A 94 5.64 -6.20 -3.82
C SER A 94 4.94 -7.52 -4.17
N LEU A 95 3.85 -7.48 -4.93
CA LEU A 95 3.20 -8.69 -5.44
C LEU A 95 4.10 -9.44 -6.41
N ILE A 96 4.68 -8.75 -7.40
CA ILE A 96 5.59 -9.36 -8.38
C ILE A 96 6.79 -9.99 -7.67
N GLU A 97 7.41 -9.29 -6.72
CA GLU A 97 8.54 -9.80 -5.94
C GLU A 97 8.15 -11.07 -5.16
N THR A 98 6.98 -11.05 -4.51
CA THR A 98 6.45 -12.23 -3.78
C THR A 98 6.27 -13.42 -4.73
N LEU A 99 5.67 -13.19 -5.90
CA LEU A 99 5.47 -14.24 -6.92
C LEU A 99 6.80 -14.77 -7.47
N GLN A 100 7.80 -13.91 -7.65
CA GLN A 100 9.14 -14.33 -8.09
C GLN A 100 9.81 -15.25 -7.06
N ILE A 101 9.71 -14.92 -5.77
CA ILE A 101 10.22 -15.78 -4.70
C ILE A 101 9.51 -17.14 -4.74
N LEU A 102 8.18 -17.15 -4.84
CA LEU A 102 7.39 -18.38 -4.93
C LEU A 102 7.71 -19.20 -6.18
N ALA A 103 7.95 -18.56 -7.33
CA ALA A 103 8.35 -19.26 -8.55
C ALA A 103 9.67 -20.00 -8.37
N THR A 104 10.63 -19.42 -7.65
CA THR A 104 11.95 -20.05 -7.43
C THR A 104 11.99 -21.05 -6.26
N ALA A 105 10.91 -21.16 -5.49
CA ALA A 105 10.86 -22.09 -4.36
C ALA A 105 10.84 -23.56 -4.83
N SER A 106 11.63 -24.42 -4.19
CA SER A 106 11.75 -25.84 -4.54
C SER A 106 10.40 -26.58 -4.57
N ASP A 107 9.51 -26.26 -3.64
CA ASP A 107 8.18 -26.88 -3.53
C ASP A 107 7.23 -26.49 -4.68
N SER A 108 7.53 -25.40 -5.39
CA SER A 108 6.71 -24.91 -6.50
C SER A 108 6.96 -25.63 -7.83
N GLN A 109 8.01 -26.47 -7.92
CA GLN A 109 8.44 -27.08 -9.19
C GLN A 109 7.40 -28.04 -9.81
N SER A 110 6.52 -28.62 -9.00
CA SER A 110 5.59 -29.66 -9.47
C SER A 110 4.40 -29.10 -10.26
N GLN A 111 3.78 -27.99 -9.80
CA GLN A 111 2.64 -27.34 -10.47
C GLN A 111 2.53 -25.82 -10.24
N GLY A 112 3.18 -25.25 -9.22
CA GLY A 112 3.06 -23.82 -8.90
C GLY A 112 3.84 -22.92 -9.86
N LEU A 113 5.01 -23.39 -10.32
CA LEU A 113 5.94 -22.61 -11.14
C LEU A 113 5.31 -22.10 -12.46
N PRO A 114 4.62 -22.92 -13.28
CA PRO A 114 3.96 -22.42 -14.50
C PRO A 114 2.94 -21.31 -14.22
N PHE A 115 2.12 -21.48 -13.16
CA PHE A 115 1.15 -20.47 -12.75
C PHE A 115 1.81 -19.15 -12.34
N TYR A 116 2.85 -19.20 -11.50
CA TYR A 116 3.55 -17.99 -11.07
C TYR A 116 4.24 -17.27 -12.24
N GLN A 117 4.82 -18.01 -13.20
CA GLN A 117 5.45 -17.44 -14.39
C GLN A 117 4.44 -16.72 -15.30
N GLU A 118 3.27 -17.33 -15.54
CA GLU A 118 2.19 -16.70 -16.31
C GLU A 118 1.69 -15.42 -15.62
N MET A 119 1.46 -15.48 -14.29
CA MET A 119 1.05 -14.32 -13.50
C MET A 119 2.06 -13.18 -13.57
N ILE A 120 3.36 -13.48 -13.47
CA ILE A 120 4.42 -12.46 -13.59
C ILE A 120 4.40 -11.83 -14.99
N ALA A 121 4.24 -12.63 -16.05
CA ALA A 121 4.20 -12.12 -17.42
C ALA A 121 3.00 -11.22 -17.70
N VAL A 122 1.83 -11.51 -17.11
CA VAL A 122 0.65 -10.64 -17.18
C VAL A 122 0.88 -9.35 -16.40
N LEU A 123 1.42 -9.46 -15.19
CA LEU A 123 1.60 -8.32 -14.31
C LEU A 123 2.71 -7.37 -14.75
N GLN A 124 3.66 -7.78 -15.59
CA GLN A 124 4.78 -6.95 -16.07
C GLN A 124 4.50 -6.18 -17.37
N GLN A 125 3.40 -6.46 -18.05
CA GLN A 125 2.89 -5.65 -19.17
C GLN A 125 2.35 -4.30 -18.65
#